data_AF-A0A522WNN8-F1
#
_entry.id   AF-A0A522WNN8-F1
#
_cell.length_a   1.000
_cell.length_b   1.000
_cell.length_c   1.000
_cell.angle_alpha   90.00
_cell.angle_beta   90.00
_cell.angle_gamma   90.00
#
_symmetry.space_group_name_H-M   'P 1'
#
loop_
_entity.id
_entity.type
_entity.pdbx_description
1 polymer ?
#
loop_
_entity_poly.entity_id
_entity_poly.type
_entity_poly.pdbx_seq_one_letter_code
_entity_poly.pdbx_strand_id
1 'polypeptide(L)'
;MENFSPYSALSGGLLIGLSAALLMLLNGRIAGISGIISRTLPPYQRGDTAWRVFFLTGLLLGSLGSRLVDQNVADIRIDTPLSVLLIAGLLVGYGTSLGSG
;
A
#
# COMPACT_ATOMS: atom_id res chain seq x y z
N MET A 1 -15.30 -21.44 -13.55
CA MET A 1 -14.79 -20.90 -14.83
C MET A 1 -14.32 -19.50 -14.54
N GLU A 2 -13.01 -19.27 -14.46
CA GLU A 2 -12.50 -17.91 -14.27
C GLU A 2 -12.66 -17.14 -15.58
N ASN A 3 -13.42 -16.05 -15.54
CA ASN A 3 -13.66 -15.21 -16.69
C ASN A 3 -12.52 -14.20 -16.76
N PHE A 4 -11.50 -14.48 -17.57
CA PHE A 4 -10.42 -13.52 -17.82
C PHE A 4 -11.04 -12.27 -18.48
N SER A 5 -11.03 -11.14 -17.76
CA SER A 5 -11.55 -9.85 -18.23
C SER A 5 -10.38 -8.95 -18.64
N PRO A 6 -9.88 -9.05 -19.88
CA PRO A 6 -8.66 -8.37 -20.32
C PRO A 6 -8.76 -6.85 -20.19
N TYR A 7 -9.94 -6.27 -20.42
CA TYR A 7 -10.17 -4.83 -20.29
C TYR A 7 -10.07 -4.35 -18.84
N SER A 8 -10.59 -5.12 -17.88
CA SER A 8 -10.50 -4.78 -16.45
C SER A 8 -9.07 -4.94 -15.93
N ALA A 9 -8.35 -5.98 -16.36
CA ALA A 9 -6.94 -6.15 -16.02
C ALA A 9 -6.07 -5.01 -16.58
N LEU A 10 -6.31 -4.60 -17.83
CA LEU A 10 -5.60 -3.50 -18.46
C LEU A 10 -5.87 -2.16 -17.77
N SER A 11 -7.13 -1.86 -17.43
CA SER A 11 -7.47 -0.60 -16.75
C SER A 11 -6.86 -0.54 -15.35
N GLY A 12 -6.90 -1.63 -14.58
CA GLY A 12 -6.22 -1.73 -13.30
C GLY A 12 -4.71 -1.54 -13.42
N GLY A 13 -4.08 -2.20 -14.40
CA GLY A 13 -2.65 -2.04 -14.67
C GLY A 13 -2.26 -0.61 -15.05
N LEU A 14 -3.04 0.05 -15.91
CA LEU A 14 -2.83 1.46 -16.26
C LEU A 14 -2.95 2.39 -15.05
N LEU A 15 -3.95 2.17 -14.18
CA LEU A 15 -4.12 2.97 -12.96
C LEU A 15 -2.93 2.82 -12.00
N ILE A 16 -2.46 1.59 -11.79
CA ILE A 16 -1.28 1.32 -10.95
C ILE A 16 -0.02 1.93 -11.57
N GLY A 17 0.18 1.75 -12.88
CA GLY A 17 1.32 2.30 -13.60
C GLY A 17 1.36 3.83 -13.58
N LEU A 18 0.21 4.48 -13.82
CA LEU A 18 0.08 5.94 -13.72
C LEU A 18 0.36 6.43 -12.29
N SER A 19 -0.15 5.73 -11.27
CA SER A 19 0.12 6.09 -9.87
C SER A 19 1.62 6.02 -9.55
N ALA A 20 2.30 4.95 -9.97
CA ALA A 20 3.74 4.79 -9.78
C ALA A 20 4.55 5.87 -10.54
N ALA A 21 4.19 6.15 -11.79
CA ALA A 21 4.82 7.18 -12.60
C ALA A 21 4.65 8.58 -12.01
N LEU A 22 3.44 8.92 -11.56
CA LEU A 22 3.16 10.20 -10.90
C LEU A 22 3.97 10.37 -9.62
N LEU A 23 4.05 9.33 -8.78
CA LEU A 23 4.86 9.41 -7.57
C LEU A 23 6.35 9.59 -7.89
N MET A 24 6.86 8.87 -8.89
CA MET A 24 8.24 9.00 -9.35
C MET A 24 8.53 10.39 -9.92
N LEU A 25 7.61 10.98 -10.70
CA LEU A 25 7.76 12.32 -11.28
C LEU A 25 7.69 13.43 -10.22
N LEU A 26 6.78 13.32 -9.24
CA LEU A 26 6.55 14.36 -8.23
C LEU A 26 7.55 14.32 -7.09
N ASN A 27 7.94 13.12 -6.62
CA ASN A 27 8.86 12.95 -5.49
C ASN A 27 10.27 12.52 -5.90
N GLY A 28 10.50 12.19 -7.19
CA GLY A 28 11.79 11.69 -7.68
C GLY A 28 12.17 10.29 -7.15
N ARG A 29 11.21 9.58 -6.52
CA ARG A 29 11.44 8.33 -5.79
C ARG A 29 10.32 7.34 -6.07
N ILE A 30 10.67 6.06 -6.16
CA ILE A 30 9.69 4.96 -6.23
C ILE A 30 9.02 4.80 -4.87
N ALA A 31 7.73 4.44 -4.87
CA ALA A 31 6.96 4.21 -3.65
C ALA A 31 7.52 3.01 -2.87
N GLY A 32 7.99 3.23 -1.65
CA GLY A 32 8.37 2.15 -0.73
C GLY A 32 7.67 2.32 0.60
N ILE A 33 6.63 1.52 0.87
CA ILE A 33 5.79 1.67 2.08
C ILE A 33 6.65 1.53 3.35
N SER A 34 7.55 0.55 3.41
CA SER A 34 8.48 0.33 4.53
C SER A 34 9.36 1.55 4.79
N GLY A 35 9.89 2.18 3.73
CA GLY A 35 10.70 3.39 3.83
C GLY A 35 9.88 4.64 4.20
N ILE A 36 8.64 4.74 3.72
CA ILE A 36 7.72 5.82 4.08
C ILE A 36 7.37 5.74 5.57
N ILE A 37 6.99 4.56 6.06
CA ILE A 37 6.66 4.31 7.48
C ILE A 37 7.88 4.53 8.39
N SER A 38 9.03 3.97 8.02
CA SER A 38 10.25 4.08 8.86
C SER A 38 10.68 5.54 9.06
N ARG A 39 10.42 6.40 8.07
CA ARG A 39 10.79 7.81 8.15
C ARG A 39 9.64 8.73 8.61
N THR A 40 8.43 8.20 8.84
CA THR A 40 7.36 8.90 9.56
C THR A 40 7.39 8.61 11.06
N LEU A 41 8.09 7.56 11.49
CA LEU A 41 8.32 7.26 12.91
C LEU A 41 9.42 8.16 13.53
N PRO A 42 9.40 8.37 14.86
CA PRO A 42 10.46 9.11 15.55
C PRO A 42 11.84 8.44 15.42
N PRO A 43 12.94 9.21 15.29
CA PRO A 43 13.00 10.66 15.25
C PRO A 43 12.55 11.23 13.88
N TYR A 44 11.59 12.15 13.91
CA TYR A 44 11.01 12.73 12.71
C TYR A 44 12.06 13.49 11.89
N GLN A 45 12.19 13.15 10.60
CA GLN A 45 12.97 13.95 9.66
C GLN A 45 12.14 15.17 9.22
N ARG A 46 12.55 16.37 9.64
CA ARG A 46 11.87 17.63 9.29
C ARG A 46 11.94 17.90 7.79
N GLY A 47 10.80 18.29 7.20
CA GLY A 47 10.69 18.76 5.81
C GLY A 47 9.90 17.84 4.88
N ASP A 48 9.75 16.56 5.22
CA ASP A 48 9.30 15.54 4.26
C ASP A 48 8.13 14.69 4.79
N THR A 49 7.61 15.02 5.97
CA THR A 49 6.56 14.23 6.64
C THR A 49 5.18 14.43 6.02
N ALA A 50 4.87 15.63 5.51
CA ALA A 50 3.53 15.96 5.02
C ALA A 50 3.10 15.07 3.84
N TRP A 51 3.92 14.93 2.80
CA TRP A 51 3.59 14.10 1.63
C TRP A 51 3.45 12.62 2.01
N ARG A 52 4.26 12.14 2.96
CA ARG A 52 4.21 10.76 3.46
C ARG A 52 2.91 10.47 4.18
N VAL A 53 2.47 11.41 5.02
CA VAL A 53 1.17 11.31 5.69
C VAL A 53 0.04 11.31 4.66
N PHE A 54 0.08 12.20 3.66
CA PHE A 54 -0.91 12.20 2.58
C PHE A 54 -0.91 10.89 1.78
N PHE A 55 0.26 10.33 1.47
CA PHE A 55 0.38 9.05 0.78
C PHE A 55 -0.22 7.89 1.61
N LEU A 56 0.15 7.78 2.88
CA LEU A 56 -0.38 6.73 3.77
C LEU A 56 -1.89 6.89 3.99
N THR A 57 -2.36 8.13 4.14
CA THR A 57 -3.79 8.43 4.28
C THR A 57 -4.53 8.07 2.99
N GLY A 58 -3.99 8.41 1.82
CA GLY A 58 -4.56 8.03 0.53
C GLY A 58 -4.62 6.52 0.33
N LEU A 59 -3.59 5.78 0.77
CA LEU A 59 -3.57 4.32 0.71
C LEU A 59 -4.66 3.69 1.60
N LEU A 60 -4.84 4.19 2.82
CA LEU A 60 -5.92 3.76 3.71
C LEU A 60 -7.30 4.12 3.16
N LEU A 61 -7.48 5.36 2.72
CA LEU A 61 -8.74 5.84 2.16
C LEU A 61 -9.11 5.12 0.86
N GLY A 62 -8.14 4.77 0.02
CA GLY A 62 -8.39 3.98 -1.20
C GLY A 62 -8.90 2.58 -0.86
N SER A 63 -8.28 1.91 0.12
CA SER A 63 -8.73 0.59 0.58
C SER A 63 -10.11 0.65 1.24
N LEU A 64 -10.32 1.57 2.18
CA LEU A 64 -11.61 1.69 2.89
C LEU A 64 -12.72 2.20 1.97
N GLY A 65 -12.41 3.13 1.07
CA GLY A 65 -13.33 3.71 0.11
C GLY A 65 -13.76 2.74 -1.00
N SER A 66 -13.00 1.67 -1.25
CA SER A 66 -13.40 0.63 -2.22
C SER A 66 -14.79 0.04 -1.91
N ARG A 67 -15.14 -0.06 -0.62
CA ARG A 67 -16.45 -0.54 -0.14
C ARG A 67 -17.63 0.36 -0.53
N LEU A 68 -17.36 1.63 -0.85
CA LEU A 68 -18.39 2.57 -1.32
C LEU A 68 -18.74 2.35 -2.80
N VAL A 69 -17.79 1.81 -3.58
CA VAL A 69 -17.96 1.55 -5.01
C VAL A 69 -18.54 0.16 -5.25
N ASP A 70 -18.11 -0.82 -4.45
CA ASP A 70 -18.62 -2.18 -4.52
C ASP A 70 -18.93 -2.70 -3.11
N GLN A 71 -20.20 -2.98 -2.85
CA GLN A 71 -20.66 -3.54 -1.56
C GLN A 71 -20.30 -5.03 -1.43
N ASN A 72 -19.89 -5.66 -2.52
CA ASN A 72 -19.49 -7.06 -2.57
C ASN A 72 -17.97 -7.26 -2.41
N VAL A 73 -17.24 -6.23 -1.98
CA VAL A 73 -15.85 -6.38 -1.53
C VAL A 73 -15.84 -7.49 -0.47
N ALA A 74 -15.25 -8.63 -0.85
CA ALA A 74 -15.32 -9.88 -0.10
C ALA A 74 -15.13 -9.64 1.40
N ASP A 75 -16.05 -10.15 2.20
CA ASP A 75 -15.99 -10.01 3.64
C ASP A 75 -14.71 -10.68 4.14
N ILE A 76 -13.72 -9.88 4.54
CA ILE A 76 -12.39 -10.35 4.88
C ILE A 76 -12.49 -11.08 6.22
N ARG A 77 -12.72 -12.39 6.16
CA ARG A 77 -12.67 -13.26 7.32
C ARG A 77 -11.23 -13.63 7.61
N ILE A 78 -10.73 -13.12 8.74
CA ILE A 78 -9.41 -13.45 9.25
C ILE A 78 -9.59 -14.62 10.21
N ASP A 79 -9.45 -15.84 9.70
CA ASP A 79 -9.53 -17.07 10.50
C ASP A 79 -8.19 -17.42 11.20
N THR A 80 -7.19 -16.54 11.07
CA THR A 80 -5.82 -16.72 11.58
C THR A 80 -5.67 -16.15 12.99
N PRO A 81 -5.04 -16.86 13.95
CA PRO A 81 -4.81 -16.33 15.29
C PRO A 81 -3.91 -15.09 15.27
N LEU A 82 -4.20 -14.14 16.16
CA LEU A 82 -3.51 -12.85 16.24
C LEU A 82 -2.00 -12.99 16.42
N SER A 83 -1.54 -14.03 17.14
CA SER A 83 -0.12 -14.33 17.33
C SER A 83 0.61 -14.61 16.01
N VAL A 84 -0.02 -15.38 15.11
CA VAL A 84 0.53 -15.66 13.79
C VAL A 84 0.55 -14.40 12.94
N LEU A 85 -0.48 -13.55 13.03
CA LEU A 85 -0.53 -12.29 12.32
C LEU A 85 0.60 -11.34 12.74
N LEU A 86 0.88 -11.25 14.05
CA LEU A 86 1.98 -10.46 14.60
C LEU A 86 3.33 -10.98 14.13
N ILE A 87 3.55 -12.29 14.20
CA ILE A 87 4.79 -12.92 13.74
C ILE A 87 4.98 -12.68 12.24
N ALA A 88 3.95 -12.90 11.44
CA ALA A 88 3.99 -12.65 10.00
C ALA A 88 4.32 -11.18 9.68
N GLY A 89 3.67 -10.23 10.37
CA GLY A 89 3.94 -8.81 10.22
C GLY A 89 5.39 -8.43 10.58
N LEU A 90 5.92 -8.98 11.67
CA LEU A 90 7.32 -8.77 12.07
C LEU A 90 8.30 -9.35 11.06
N LEU A 91 8.05 -10.57 10.57
CA LEU A 91 8.90 -11.21 9.56
C LEU A 91 8.88 -10.44 8.23
N VAL A 92 7.70 -10.00 7.78
CA VAL A 92 7.55 -9.17 6.58
C VAL A 92 8.29 -7.85 6.76
N GLY A 93 8.10 -7.14 7.87
CA GLY A 93 8.78 -5.88 8.15
C GLY A 93 10.30 -6.02 8.20
N TYR A 94 10.81 -7.10 8.80
CA TYR A 94 12.23 -7.41 8.81
C TYR A 94 12.75 -7.72 7.39
N GLY A 95 12.00 -8.53 6.63
CA GLY A 95 12.36 -8.91 5.26
C GLY A 95 12.41 -7.71 4.31
N THR A 96 11.41 -6.83 4.34
CA THR A 96 11.40 -5.62 3.50
C THR A 96 12.51 -4.63 3.89
N SER A 97 12.85 -4.55 5.18
CA SER A 97 13.99 -3.75 5.63
C SER A 97 15.33 -4.28 5.09
N LEU A 98 15.53 -5.60 5.04
CA LEU A 98 16.71 -6.22 4.44
C LEU A 98 16.74 -6.05 2.92
N GLY A 99 15.57 -6.11 2.28
CA GLY A 99 15.40 -5.92 0.83
C GLY A 99 15.54 -4.47 0.34
N SER A 100 15.73 -3.50 1.24
CA SER A 100 15.73 -2.05 0.95
C SER A 100 14.42 -1.51 0.35
N GLY A 101 13.32 -2.24 0.53
CA GLY A 101 12.02 -1.98 -0.10
C GLY A 101 11.12 -3.19 0.00
#